data_AF-A0A914W944-F1
#
_entry.id   AF-A0A914W944-F1
#
_cell.length_a   1.000
_cell.length_b   1.000
_cell.length_c   1.000
_cell.angle_alpha   90.00
_cell.angle_beta   90.00
_cell.angle_gamma   90.00
#
_symmetry.space_group_name_H-M   'P 1'
#
loop_
_entity.id
_entity.type
_entity.pdbx_description
1 polymer ?
#
loop_
_entity_poly.entity_id
_entity_poly.type
_entity_poly.pdbx_seq_one_letter_code
_entity_poly.pdbx_strand_id
1 'polypeptide(L)'
;MEGQMASGEWCITPVGNRLQTGHCQKGTVDGPWEYRDDTKQLAEKRTDRCMTPDVTGNKLTLQPCDPNNNLQKWTWREIWND
;
A
#
# COMPACT_ATOMS: atom_id res chain seq x y z
N MET A 1 3.93 3.79 10.47
CA MET A 1 5.20 3.25 9.94
C MET A 1 5.31 3.68 8.49
N GLU A 2 6.45 4.19 8.05
CA GLU A 2 6.66 4.62 6.66
C GLU A 2 7.66 3.74 5.94
N GLY A 3 7.52 3.58 4.63
CA GLY A 3 8.53 2.87 3.85
C GLY A 3 8.05 2.41 2.48
N GLN A 4 8.85 1.53 1.89
CA GLN A 4 8.53 0.82 0.65
C GLN A 4 7.79 -0.48 0.97
N MET A 5 6.84 -0.84 0.11
CA MET A 5 6.30 -2.19 0.10
C MET A 5 7.02 -2.98 -0.98
N ALA A 6 7.78 -3.98 -0.55
CA ALA A 6 8.62 -4.77 -1.42
C ALA A 6 8.38 -6.27 -1.23
N SER A 7 8.51 -7.01 -2.32
CA SER A 7 8.60 -8.47 -2.34
C SER A 7 9.84 -8.86 -3.14
N GLY A 8 10.92 -9.20 -2.43
CA GLY A 8 12.25 -9.36 -3.03
C GLY A 8 12.74 -8.03 -3.62
N GLU A 9 13.10 -8.03 -4.91
CA GLU A 9 13.57 -6.85 -5.64
C GLU A 9 12.44 -6.01 -6.27
N TRP A 10 11.18 -6.40 -6.07
CA TRP A 10 10.01 -5.73 -6.65
C TRP A 10 9.31 -4.85 -5.63
N CYS A 11 9.11 -3.59 -5.99
CA CYS A 11 8.42 -2.59 -5.19
C CYS A 11 7.05 -2.24 -5.80
N ILE A 12 6.07 -2.00 -4.93
CA ILE A 12 4.75 -1.49 -5.31
C ILE A 12 4.79 0.03 -5.27
N THR A 13 4.44 0.68 -6.37
CA THR A 13 4.46 2.15 -6.52
C THR A 13 3.12 2.69 -7.00
N PRO A 14 2.71 3.88 -6.56
CA PRO A 14 1.50 4.54 -7.03
C PRO A 14 1.76 5.20 -8.40
N VAL A 15 0.86 4.97 -9.37
CA VAL A 15 0.86 5.63 -10.68
C VAL A 15 -0.55 6.12 -10.96
N GLY A 16 -0.79 7.41 -10.74
CA GLY A 16 -2.12 8.00 -10.76
C GLY A 16 -3.00 7.39 -9.65
N ASN A 17 -4.10 6.73 -10.04
CA ASN A 17 -5.03 6.07 -9.10
C ASN A 17 -4.82 4.54 -9.02
N ARG A 18 -3.73 4.04 -9.60
CA ARG A 18 -3.43 2.60 -9.70
C ARG A 18 -2.11 2.29 -9.03
N LEU A 19 -1.90 1.01 -8.77
CA LEU A 19 -0.62 0.48 -8.32
C LEU A 19 0.10 -0.18 -9.48
N GLN A 20 1.42 -0.03 -9.51
CA GLN A 20 2.28 -0.70 -10.45
C GLN A 20 3.43 -1.36 -9.69
N THR A 21 3.78 -2.57 -10.12
CA THR A 21 4.99 -3.27 -9.66
C THR A 21 6.16 -2.92 -10.58
N GLY A 22 7.32 -2.68 -9.99
CA GLY A 22 8.55 -2.38 -10.71
C GLY A 22 9.77 -2.73 -9.86
N HIS A 23 10.96 -2.66 -10.44
CA HIS A 23 12.19 -2.87 -9.69
C HIS A 23 12.32 -1.78 -8.60
N CYS A 24 12.65 -2.18 -7.38
CA CYS A 24 12.90 -1.24 -6.29
C CYS A 24 14.04 -0.28 -6.65
N GLN A 25 13.90 0.99 -6.27
CA GLN A 25 14.99 1.94 -6.43
C GLN A 25 16.11 1.61 -5.45
N LYS A 26 17.32 1.40 -5.98
CA LYS A 26 18.49 1.09 -5.16
C LYS A 26 18.93 2.33 -4.39
N GLY A 27 19.29 2.14 -3.12
CA GLY A 27 19.88 3.19 -2.29
C GLY A 27 18.89 4.08 -1.53
N THR A 28 17.58 3.78 -1.57
CA THR A 28 16.58 4.46 -0.73
C THR A 28 15.62 3.44 -0.11
N VAL A 29 15.21 3.68 1.14
CA VAL A 29 14.08 2.97 1.79
C VAL A 29 12.86 3.88 1.92
N ASP A 30 12.98 5.14 1.51
CA ASP A 30 11.90 6.10 1.47
C ASP A 30 10.92 5.67 0.39
N GLY A 31 9.84 5.03 0.82
CA GLY A 31 8.74 4.64 -0.05
C GLY A 31 7.55 5.57 0.10
N PRO A 32 6.64 5.55 -0.88
CA PRO A 32 5.49 6.44 -0.91
C PRO A 32 4.41 6.03 0.12
N TRP A 33 4.61 4.94 0.87
CA TRP A 33 3.60 4.33 1.71
C TRP A 33 3.79 4.67 3.18
N GLU A 34 2.65 4.87 3.84
CA GLU A 34 2.52 4.96 5.28
C GLU A 34 1.45 3.97 5.73
N TYR A 35 1.78 3.10 6.67
CA TYR A 35 0.80 2.32 7.41
C TYR A 35 0.40 3.07 8.68
N ARG A 36 -0.87 3.45 8.74
CA ARG A 36 -1.54 4.14 9.85
C ARG A 36 -2.17 3.11 10.79
N ASP A 37 -1.55 2.91 11.94
CA ASP A 37 -1.93 1.81 12.85
C ASP A 37 -3.28 2.05 13.56
N ASP A 38 -3.66 3.31 13.74
CA ASP A 38 -4.92 3.76 14.33
C ASP A 38 -6.13 3.42 13.45
N THR A 39 -6.04 3.67 12.14
CA THR A 39 -7.13 3.39 11.18
C THR A 39 -6.95 2.06 10.45
N LYS A 40 -5.80 1.40 10.62
CA LYS A 40 -5.35 0.21 9.88
C LYS A 40 -5.28 0.47 8.37
N GLN A 41 -5.02 1.71 7.96
CA GLN A 41 -4.97 2.10 6.55
C GLN A 41 -3.55 2.14 6.01
N LEU A 42 -3.43 1.88 4.71
CA LEU A 42 -2.20 2.01 3.95
C LEU A 42 -2.35 3.18 2.98
N ALA A 43 -1.70 4.30 3.29
CA ALA A 43 -1.85 5.58 2.61
C ALA A 43 -0.64 5.93 1.73
N GLU A 44 -0.88 6.53 0.57
CA GLU A 44 0.14 7.25 -0.20
C GLU A 44 0.40 8.61 0.47
N LYS A 45 1.62 8.82 0.96
CA LYS A 45 2.02 10.02 1.72
C LYS A 45 1.76 11.33 0.98
N ARG A 46 1.89 11.33 -0.35
CA ARG A 46 1.83 12.55 -1.17
C ARG A 46 0.40 13.01 -1.46
N THR A 47 -0.56 12.08 -1.56
CA THR A 47 -1.92 12.40 -2.01
C THR A 47 -2.99 12.10 -0.97
N ASP A 48 -2.62 11.53 0.17
CA ASP A 48 -3.52 11.07 1.21
C ASP A 48 -4.61 10.12 0.67
N ARG A 49 -4.18 9.20 -0.21
CA ARG A 49 -5.04 8.18 -0.80
C ARG A 49 -4.72 6.81 -0.26
N CYS A 50 -5.77 6.07 0.06
CA CYS A 50 -5.67 4.76 0.69
C CYS A 50 -5.81 3.64 -0.32
N MET A 51 -4.99 2.62 -0.14
CA MET A 51 -5.06 1.38 -0.91
C MET A 51 -6.41 0.72 -0.67
N THR A 52 -7.18 0.56 -1.74
CA THR A 52 -8.55 0.05 -1.69
C THR A 52 -8.74 -0.99 -2.80
N PRO A 53 -9.19 -2.22 -2.49
CA PRO A 53 -9.59 -3.17 -3.51
C PRO A 53 -10.78 -2.65 -4.32
N ASP A 54 -10.82 -2.97 -5.61
CA ASP A 54 -11.99 -2.73 -6.44
C ASP A 54 -13.17 -3.62 -5.99
N VAL A 55 -14.35 -3.37 -6.55
CA VAL A 55 -15.59 -4.11 -6.21
C VAL A 55 -15.49 -5.62 -6.41
N THR A 56 -14.55 -6.08 -7.25
CA THR A 56 -14.33 -7.51 -7.50
C THR A 56 -13.25 -8.12 -6.61
N GLY A 57 -12.47 -7.29 -5.91
CA GLY A 57 -11.30 -7.71 -5.14
C GLY A 57 -10.07 -8.05 -5.99
N ASN A 58 -10.16 -7.96 -7.32
CA ASN A 58 -9.09 -8.40 -8.23
C ASN A 58 -8.07 -7.32 -8.55
N LYS A 59 -8.37 -6.06 -8.25
CA LYS A 59 -7.45 -4.94 -8.48
C LYS A 59 -7.36 -4.06 -7.25
N LEU A 60 -6.18 -3.52 -7.02
CA LEU A 60 -5.95 -2.50 -6.01
C LEU A 60 -5.93 -1.12 -6.67
N THR A 61 -6.65 -0.19 -6.05
CA THR A 61 -6.78 1.20 -6.50
C THR A 61 -6.47 2.15 -5.36
N LEU A 62 -6.25 3.43 -5.70
CA LEU A 62 -6.09 4.50 -4.72
C LEU A 62 -7.33 5.38 -4.68
N GLN A 63 -7.98 5.38 -3.53
CA GLN A 63 -9.18 6.18 -3.25
C GLN A 63 -8.90 7.16 -2.11
N PRO A 64 -9.70 8.23 -1.96
CA PRO A 64 -9.63 9.07 -0.76
C PRO A 64 -9.71 8.20 0.50
N CYS A 65 -8.86 8.49 1.49
CA CYS A 65 -8.87 7.78 2.75
C CYS A 65 -10.18 8.04 3.52
N ASP A 66 -10.85 6.98 3.95
CA ASP A 66 -12.03 7.01 4.81
C ASP A 66 -11.85 5.97 5.93
N PRO A 67 -11.65 6.39 7.20
CA PRO A 67 -11.42 5.47 8.32
C PRO A 67 -12.62 4.54 8.60
N ASN A 68 -13.81 4.89 8.11
CA ASN A 68 -15.01 4.05 8.24
C ASN A 68 -15.12 3.01 7.13
N ASN A 69 -14.33 3.14 6.05
CA ASN A 69 -14.34 2.20 4.94
C ASN A 69 -13.55 0.93 5.29
N ASN A 70 -14.25 -0.17 5.52
CA ASN A 70 -13.63 -1.45 5.85
C ASN A 70 -12.76 -2.03 4.71
N LEU A 71 -12.97 -1.63 3.46
CA LEU A 71 -12.12 -2.06 2.34
C LEU A 71 -10.72 -1.41 2.39
N GLN A 72 -10.54 -0.36 3.19
CA GLN A 72 -9.26 0.31 3.37
C GLN A 72 -8.49 -0.18 4.60
N LYS A 73 -8.99 -1.20 5.30
CA LYS A 73 -8.38 -1.74 6.51
C LYS A 73 -7.55 -2.97 6.17
N TRP A 74 -6.25 -2.87 6.41
CA TRP A 74 -5.27 -3.91 6.10
C TRP A 74 -4.66 -4.46 7.39
N THR A 75 -4.59 -5.79 7.48
CA THR A 75 -3.91 -6.50 8.57
C THR A 75 -2.81 -7.35 7.99
N TRP A 76 -1.64 -7.31 8.60
CA TRP A 76 -0.49 -8.10 8.19
C TRP A 76 -0.50 -9.45 8.92
N ARG A 77 -0.11 -10.50 8.21
CA ARG A 77 0.15 -11.81 8.77
C ARG A 77 1.54 -12.24 8.35
N GLU A 78 2.40 -12.57 9.31
CA GLU A 78 3.69 -13.18 9.03
C GLU A 78 3.47 -14.58 8.43
N ILE A 79 4.17 -14.84 7.32
CA ILE A 79 4.20 -16.14 6.65
C ILE A 79 5.58 -16.76 6.90
N TRP A 80 5.60 -17.94 7.51
CA TRP A 80 6.79 -18.73 7.72
C TRP A 80 6.86 -19.79 6.61
N ASN A 81 7.99 -19.87 5.93
CA ASN A 81 8.29 -21.00 5.04
C ASN A 81 9.10 -22.00 5.87
N ASP A 82 8.48 -23.13 6.21
CA ASP A 82 9.20 -24.32 6.71
C ASP A 82 9.91 -25.04 5.56
#